data_AF-A0A523U9F5-F1
#
_entry.id   AF-A0A523U9F5-F1
#
_cell.length_a   1.000
_cell.length_b   1.000
_cell.length_c   1.000
_cell.angle_alpha   90.00
_cell.angle_beta   90.00
_cell.angle_gamma   90.00
#
_symmetry.space_group_name_H-M   'P 1'
#
loop_
_entity.id
_entity.type
_entity.pdbx_description
1 polymer ?
#
loop_
_entity_poly.entity_id
_entity_poly.type
_entity_poly.pdbx_seq_one_letter_code
_entity_poly.pdbx_strand_id
1 'polypeptide(L)' 'MKKLCLLLLGLIIVTFSGCITTNWHHNRRHFVQIREQIRYMHKEFDRIFMDLEPDPTER' A
#
# COMPACT_ATOMS: atom_id res chain seq x y z
N MET A 1 -11.52 9.08 -22.87
CA MET A 1 -10.38 8.80 -21.94
C MET A 1 -10.40 9.67 -20.69
N LYS A 2 -10.36 11.02 -20.77
CA LYS A 2 -10.34 11.91 -19.58
C LYS A 2 -11.46 11.67 -18.54
N LYS A 3 -12.69 11.41 -19.00
CA LYS A 3 -13.85 11.12 -18.13
C LYS A 3 -13.73 9.78 -17.38
N LEU A 4 -13.07 8.79 -17.99
CA LEU A 4 -12.85 7.48 -17.38
C LEU A 4 -11.79 7.58 -16.27
N CYS A 5 -10.72 8.36 -16.48
CA CYS A 5 -9.72 8.64 -15.45
C CYS A 5 -10.32 9.35 -14.23
N LEU A 6 -11.20 10.32 -14.42
CA LEU A 6 -11.87 11.02 -13.32
C LEU A 6 -12.80 10.09 -12.52
N LEU A 7 -13.50 9.19 -13.20
CA LEU A 7 -14.36 8.17 -12.56
C LEU A 7 -13.54 7.19 -11.71
N LEU A 8 -12.41 6.73 -12.24
CA LEU A 8 -11.48 5.88 -11.51
C LEU A 8 -10.87 6.60 -10.30
N LEU A 9 -10.49 7.88 -10.46
CA LEU A 9 -9.97 8.69 -9.36
C LEU A 9 -11.01 8.86 -8.23
N GLY A 10 -12.27 9.12 -8.60
CA GLY A 10 -13.37 9.22 -7.64
C GLY A 10 -13.63 7.90 -6.90
N LEU A 11 -13.58 6.78 -7.62
CA LEU A 11 -13.71 5.44 -7.01
C LEU A 11 -12.59 5.15 -6.03
N ILE A 12 -11.35 5.50 -6.36
CA ILE A 12 -10.19 5.38 -5.45
C ILE A 12 -10.40 6.21 -4.19
N ILE A 13 -10.88 7.45 -4.31
CA ILE A 13 -11.12 8.33 -3.15
C ILE A 13 -12.24 7.77 -2.27
N VAL A 14 -13.31 7.22 -2.86
CA VAL A 14 -14.45 6.66 -2.11
C VAL A 14 -14.11 5.30 -1.47
N THR A 15 -13.24 4.49 -2.08
CA THR A 15 -12.76 3.26 -1.43
C THR A 15 -11.72 3.55 -0.35
N PHE A 16 -10.93 4.62 -0.50
CA PHE A 16 -10.00 5.07 0.54
C PHE A 16 -10.66 5.80 1.71
N SER A 17 -11.85 6.38 1.54
CA SER A 17 -12.55 7.10 2.62
C SER A 17 -12.99 6.20 3.78
N GLY A 18 -13.04 4.87 3.56
CA GLY A 18 -13.21 3.87 4.62
C GLY A 18 -11.93 3.55 5.41
N CYS A 19 -10.76 3.89 4.86
CA CYS A 19 -9.44 3.59 5.45
C CYS A 19 -8.76 4.83 6.05
N ILE A 20 -9.11 6.03 5.60
CA ILE A 20 -8.54 7.29 6.09
C ILE A 20 -9.67 8.14 6.67
N THR A 21 -9.66 8.26 8.00
CA THR A 21 -10.63 9.03 8.78
C THR A 21 -10.01 10.37 9.23
N THR A 22 -10.76 11.22 9.93
CA THR A 22 -10.18 12.39 10.61
C THR A 22 -9.37 12.03 11.87
N ASN A 23 -9.41 10.76 12.31
CA ASN A 23 -8.69 10.30 13.48
C ASN A 23 -7.26 9.85 13.11
N TRP A 24 -6.27 10.62 13.55
CA TRP A 24 -4.86 10.35 13.32
C TRP A 24 -4.39 8.99 13.86
N HIS A 25 -4.87 8.56 15.03
CA HIS A 25 -4.47 7.27 15.61
C HIS A 25 -5.00 6.08 14.78
N HIS A 26 -6.20 6.21 14.21
CA HIS A 26 -6.74 5.22 13.28
C HIS A 26 -5.90 5.18 12.00
N ASN A 27 -5.62 6.34 11.40
CA ASN A 27 -4.83 6.43 10.18
C ASN A 27 -3.40 5.92 10.39
N ARG A 28 -2.78 6.20 11.54
CA ARG A 28 -1.44 5.69 11.88
C ARG A 28 -1.40 4.16 11.85
N ARG A 29 -2.44 3.48 12.34
CA ARG A 29 -2.52 2.01 12.30
C ARG A 29 -2.59 1.50 10.87
N HIS A 30 -3.39 2.15 10.02
CA HIS A 30 -3.45 1.83 8.59
C HIS A 30 -2.12 2.04 7.88
N PHE A 31 -1.44 3.16 8.11
CA PHE A 31 -0.14 3.42 7.50
C PHE A 31 0.92 2.39 7.90
N VAL A 32 0.92 1.96 9.16
CA VAL A 32 1.82 0.88 9.62
C VAL A 32 1.49 -0.42 8.90
N GLN A 33 0.22 -0.80 8.80
CA GLN A 33 -0.19 -2.02 8.10
C GLN A 33 0.17 -1.98 6.61
N ILE A 34 -0.10 -0.88 5.93
CA ILE A 34 0.25 -0.67 4.52
C ILE A 34 1.77 -0.78 4.32
N ARG A 35 2.57 -0.18 5.22
CA ARG A 35 4.03 -0.27 5.17
C ARG A 35 4.51 -1.72 5.27
N GLU A 36 3.98 -2.50 6.20
CA GLU A 36 4.34 -3.91 6.33
C GLU A 36 3.93 -4.74 5.11
N GLN A 37 2.76 -4.45 4.52
CA GLN A 37 2.31 -5.10 3.29
C GLN A 37 3.22 -4.78 2.10
N ILE A 38 3.58 -3.51 1.90
CA ILE A 38 4.50 -3.09 0.84
C ILE A 38 5.85 -3.79 1.00
N ARG A 39 6.36 -3.85 2.24
CA ARG A 39 7.62 -4.54 2.52
C ARG A 39 7.57 -6.03 2.21
N TYR A 40 6.49 -6.70 2.60
CA TYR A 40 6.29 -8.10 2.28
C TYR A 40 6.24 -8.32 0.76
N MET A 41 5.49 -7.48 0.03
CA MET A 41 5.42 -7.55 -1.43
C MET A 41 6.78 -7.32 -2.09
N HIS A 42 7.59 -6.40 -1.58
CA HIS A 42 8.93 -6.13 -2.11
C HIS A 42 9.83 -7.36 -1.94
N LYS A 43 9.85 -7.97 -0.76
CA LYS A 43 10.62 -9.18 -0.49
C LYS A 43 10.21 -10.35 -1.39
N GLU A 44 8.91 -10.55 -1.59
CA GLU A 44 8.42 -11.59 -2.50
C GLU A 44 8.76 -11.27 -3.97
N PHE A 45 8.72 -10.00 -4.37
CA PHE A 45 9.16 -9.58 -5.69
C PHE A 45 10.65 -9.89 -5.91
N ASP A 46 11.51 -9.53 -4.97
CA ASP A 46 12.95 -9.80 -5.05
C ASP A 46 13.23 -11.31 -5.11
N ARG A 47 12.51 -12.10 -4.32
CA ARG A 47 12.64 -13.57 -4.35
C ARG A 47 12.22 -14.17 -5.69
N ILE A 48 11.11 -13.70 -6.28
CA ILE A 48 10.54 -14.29 -7.49
C ILE A 48 11.26 -13.82 -8.75
N PHE A 49 11.60 -12.54 -8.83
CA PHE A 49 12.10 -11.91 -10.07
C PHE A 49 13.60 -11.69 -10.06
N MET A 50 14.21 -11.51 -8.89
CA MET A 50 15.64 -11.21 -8.76
C MET A 50 16.45 -12.38 -8.16
N ASP A 51 15.78 -13.46 -7.73
CA ASP A 51 16.38 -14.61 -7.02
C ASP A 51 17.21 -14.18 -5.80
N LEU A 52 16.79 -13.09 -5.15
CA LEU A 52 17.44 -12.54 -3.96
C LEU A 52 16.71 -13.05 -2.71
N GLU A 53 17.46 -13.69 -1.81
CA GLU A 53 16.95 -14.04 -0.49
C GLU A 53 16.86 -12.79 0.40
N PRO A 54 15.84 -12.69 1.27
CA PRO A 54 15.67 -11.54 2.14
C PRO A 54 16.85 -11.41 3.12
N ASP A 55 17.54 -10.27 3.07
CA ASP A 55 18.65 -9.97 3.98
C ASP A 55 18.12 -9.84 5.43
N PRO A 56 18.66 -10.59 6.41
CA PRO A 56 18.25 -10.51 7.81
C PRO A 56 18.53 -9.15 8.47
N THR A 57 19.34 -8.29 7.85
CA THR A 57 19.66 -6.94 8.34
C THR A 57 18.73 -5.85 7.84
N GLU A 58 17.93 -6.11 6.80
CA GLU A 58 16.90 -5.18 6.33
C GLU A 58 15.75 -5.14 7.35
N ARG A 59 15.75 -4.10 8.20
CA ARG A 59 14.82 -3.88 9.33
C ARG A 59 13.67 -2.94 9.03
#